data_AF-A0A1Y0X7T9-F1
#
_entry.id   AF-A0A1Y0X7T9-F1
#
_cell.length_a   1.000
_cell.length_b   1.000
_cell.length_c   1.000
_cell.angle_alpha   90.00
_cell.angle_beta   90.00
_cell.angle_gamma   90.00
#
_symmetry.space_group_name_H-M   'P 1'
#
loop_
_entity.id
_entity.type
_entity.pdbx_description
1 polymer ?
#
loop_
_entity_poly.entity_id
_entity_poly.type
_entity_poly.pdbx_seq_one_letter_code
_entity_poly.pdbx_strand_id
1 'polypeptide(L)' 'MHYGSKGWYVEELKKKGITHYEGRKLQSFKKYFLANLLETKKQA' A
#
# COMPACT_ATOMS: atom_id res chain seq x y z
N MET A 1 -12.59 7.21 -2.97
CA MET A 1 -12.04 6.63 -1.72
C MET A 1 -11.54 7.77 -0.83
N HIS A 2 -11.67 7.67 0.50
CA HIS A 2 -11.17 8.70 1.41
C HIS A 2 -9.66 8.57 1.63
N TYR A 3 -8.97 9.71 1.74
CA TYR A 3 -7.54 9.76 2.10
C TYR A 3 -7.27 8.96 3.38
N GLY A 4 -6.19 8.18 3.39
CA GLY A 4 -5.80 7.37 4.54
C GLY A 4 -6.68 6.13 4.80
N SER A 5 -7.61 5.78 3.90
CA SER A 5 -8.33 4.51 3.94
C SER A 5 -7.46 3.35 3.43
N LYS A 6 -7.79 2.10 3.76
CA LYS A 6 -7.07 0.91 3.26
C LYS A 6 -7.03 0.87 1.74
N GLY A 7 -8.17 1.15 1.08
CA GLY A 7 -8.25 1.21 -0.38
C GLY A 7 -7.33 2.29 -0.96
N TRP A 8 -7.31 3.48 -0.34
CA TRP A 8 -6.42 4.57 -0.76
C TRP A 8 -4.94 4.15 -0.75
N TYR A 9 -4.47 3.50 0.33
CA TYR A 9 -3.08 3.01 0.38
C TYR A 9 -2.80 1.92 -0.68
N VAL A 10 -3.75 1.02 -0.94
CA VAL A 10 -3.59 0.01 -2.01
C VAL A 10 -3.44 0.69 -3.37
N GLU A 11 -4.24 1.72 -3.67
CA GLU A 11 -4.16 2.43 -4.94
C GLU A 11 -2.85 3.22 -5.09
N GLU A 12 -2.39 3.90 -4.04
CA GLU A 12 -1.11 4.61 -4.04
C GLU A 12 0.08 3.67 -4.29
N LEU A 13 0.06 2.48 -3.67
CA LEU A 13 1.07 1.45 -3.90
C LEU A 13 0.98 0.87 -5.32
N LYS A 14 -0.23 0.67 -5.85
CA LYS A 14 -0.43 0.24 -7.25
C LYS A 14 0.10 1.25 -8.26
N LYS A 15 -0.08 2.56 -8.01
CA LYS A 15 0.49 3.62 -8.85
C LYS A 15 2.02 3.58 -8.89
N LYS A 16 2.66 3.07 -7.83
CA LYS A 16 4.10 2.79 -7.76
C LYS A 16 4.49 1.42 -8.37
N GLY A 17 3.58 0.72 -9.02
CA GLY A 17 3.81 -0.61 -9.61
C GLY A 17 3.77 -1.77 -8.61
N ILE A 18 3.46 -1.51 -7.34
CA ILE A 18 3.41 -2.53 -6.30
C ILE A 18 1.99 -3.07 -6.22
N THR A 19 1.79 -4.33 -6.60
CA THR A 19 0.49 -5.02 -6.52
C THR A 19 0.50 -6.17 -5.52
N HIS A 20 1.68 -6.70 -5.23
CA HIS A 20 1.96 -7.76 -4.29
C HIS A 20 3.14 -7.38 -3.41
N TYR A 21 3.13 -7.85 -2.17
CA TYR A 21 4.23 -7.72 -1.23
C TYR A 21 4.42 -9.07 -0.53
N GLU A 22 5.66 -9.57 -0.49
CA GLU A 22 6.00 -10.87 0.09
C GLU A 22 5.11 -12.03 -0.42
N GLY A 23 4.84 -12.05 -1.73
CA GLY A 23 4.01 -13.09 -2.37
C GLY A 23 2.51 -13.00 -2.06
N ARG A 24 2.05 -11.94 -1.36
CA ARG A 24 0.64 -11.74 -0.99
C ARG A 24 0.08 -10.47 -1.64
N LYS A 25 -1.22 -10.46 -1.95
CA LYS A 25 -1.93 -9.27 -2.46
C LYS A 25 -1.94 -8.16 -1.41
N LEU A 26 -1.76 -6.91 -1.85
CA LEU A 26 -1.84 -5.73 -0.95
C LEU A 26 -3.14 -5.66 -0.15
N GLN A 27 -4.24 -6.09 -0.75
CA GLN A 27 -5.57 -6.10 -0.12
C GLN A 27 -5.66 -7.03 1.10
N SER A 28 -4.75 -8.01 1.23
CA SER A 28 -4.71 -8.89 2.40
C SER A 28 -4.05 -8.25 3.61
N PHE A 29 -3.27 -7.17 3.43
CA PHE A 29 -2.59 -6.50 4.52
C PHE A 29 -3.50 -5.50 5.25
N LYS A 30 -3.13 -5.18 6.49
CA LYS A 30 -3.82 -4.18 7.31
C LYS A 30 -3.42 -2.77 6.88
N LYS A 31 -4.30 -1.80 7.17
CA LYS A 31 -4.11 -0.37 6.81
C LYS A 31 -2.75 0.18 7.25
N TYR A 32 -2.35 -0.05 8.51
CA TYR A 32 -1.10 0.48 9.06
C TYR A 32 0.14 -0.10 8.35
N PHE A 33 0.07 -1.35 7.91
CA PHE A 33 1.15 -1.96 7.14
C PHE A 33 1.29 -1.31 5.76
N LEU A 34 0.17 -1.08 5.08
CA LEU A 34 0.18 -0.40 3.78
C LEU A 34 0.66 1.05 3.88
N ALA A 35 0.34 1.73 4.99
CA ALA A 35 0.86 3.07 5.27
C ALA A 35 2.39 3.06 5.40
N ASN A 36 2.92 2.20 6.27
CA ASN A 36 4.36 2.05 6.45
C ASN A 36 5.06 1.65 5.14
N LEU A 37 4.50 0.68 4.40
CA LEU A 37 5.04 0.26 3.12
C LEU A 37 5.09 1.42 2.12
N LEU A 38 4.04 2.25 2.06
CA LEU A 38 4.01 3.41 1.18
C LEU A 38 5.06 4.45 1.58
N GLU A 39 5.27 4.69 2.87
CA GLU A 39 6.31 5.59 3.38
C GLU A 39 7.72 5.07 3.06
N THR A 40 8.00 3.79 3.33
CA THR A 40 9.27 3.14 2.95
C THR A 40 9.55 3.28 1.45
N LYS A 41 8.52 3.18 0.60
CA LYS A 41 8.64 3.32 -0.87
C LYS A 41 8.59 4.77 -1.36
N LYS A 42 8.48 5.76 -0.48
CA LYS A 42 8.67 7.19 -0.81
C LYS A 42 10.08 7.67 -0.52
N GLN A 43 10.79 7.01 0.41
CA GLN A 43 12.15 7.39 0.82
C GLN A 43 13.27 6.66 0.06
N ALA A 44 12.91 5.76 -0.86
CA ALA A 44 13.81 5.07 -1.78
C ALA A 44 13.61 5.59 -3.21
#